data_AF-A0A5B7JXZ7-F1
#
_entry.id   AF-A0A5B7JXZ7-F1
#
_cell.length_a   1.000
_cell.length_b   1.000
_cell.length_c   1.000
_cell.angle_alpha   90.00
_cell.angle_beta   90.00
_cell.angle_gamma   90.00
#
_symmetry.space_group_name_H-M   'P 1'
#
loop_
_entity.id
_entity.type
_entity.pdbx_description
1 polymer ?
#
loop_
_entity_poly.entity_id
_entity_poly.type
_entity_poly.pdbx_seq_one_letter_code
_entity_poly.pdbx_strand_id
1 'polypeptide(L)' 'MSLAPDNNCFVTGSVDRTMKLWDVRDPDTCKQTFWGHTSDVNSVYVSVCWVSWSI' A
#
# COMPACT_ATOMS: atom_id res chain seq x y z
N MET A 1 -4.62 -6.29 -4.96
CA MET A 1 -4.89 -5.63 -3.66
C MET A 1 -4.21 -6.46 -2.59
N SER A 2 -3.61 -5.82 -1.59
CA SER A 2 -2.99 -6.50 -0.44
C SER A 2 -3.34 -5.78 0.85
N LEU A 3 -3.69 -6.52 1.88
CA LEU A 3 -3.95 -6.03 3.23
C LEU A 3 -2.69 -6.17 4.08
N ALA A 4 -2.38 -5.18 4.91
CA ALA A 4 -1.29 -5.28 5.86
C ALA A 4 -1.66 -6.25 7.00
N PRO A 5 -0.69 -7.00 7.54
CA PRO A 5 -0.90 -7.93 8.67
C PRO A 5 -1.56 -7.31 9.91
N ASP A 6 -1.44 -6.01 10.11
CA ASP A 6 -2.03 -5.28 11.24
C ASP A 6 -3.47 -4.81 10.97
N ASN A 7 -4.02 -5.10 9.79
CA ASN A 7 -5.35 -4.70 9.30
C ASN A 7 -5.63 -3.20 9.38
N ASN A 8 -4.62 -2.35 9.53
CA ASN A 8 -4.82 -0.90 9.58
C ASN A 8 -4.72 -0.29 8.18
N CYS A 9 -3.93 -0.88 7.30
CA CYS A 9 -3.68 -0.32 5.97
C CYS A 9 -3.83 -1.37 4.88
N PHE A 10 -4.22 -0.94 3.70
CA PHE A 10 -4.21 -1.78 2.50
C PHE A 10 -3.71 -1.00 1.29
N VAL A 11 -3.19 -1.74 0.32
CA VAL A 11 -2.69 -1.19 -0.94
C VAL A 11 -3.46 -1.73 -2.13
N THR A 12 -3.73 -0.84 -3.09
CA THR A 12 -4.37 -1.16 -4.37
C THR A 12 -3.44 -0.78 -5.52
N GLY A 13 -3.32 -1.67 -6.50
CA GLY A 13 -2.71 -1.34 -7.80
C GLY A 13 -3.81 -0.97 -8.79
N SER A 14 -3.49 -0.09 -9.73
CA SER A 14 -4.41 0.39 -10.76
C SER A 14 -3.79 0.26 -12.15
N VAL A 15 -4.66 0.20 -13.16
CA VAL A 15 -4.29 0.23 -14.58
C VAL A 15 -3.77 1.60 -15.02
N ASP A 16 -3.99 2.64 -14.19
CA ASP A 16 -3.38 3.96 -14.39
C ASP A 16 -1.88 4.00 -14.08
N ARG A 17 -1.27 2.84 -13.75
CA ARG A 17 0.16 2.67 -13.42
C ARG A 17 0.53 3.27 -12.06
N THR A 18 -0.45 3.48 -11.20
CA THR A 18 -0.25 3.93 -9.83
C THR A 18 -0.60 2.85 -8.82
N MET A 19 -0.02 3.00 -7.63
CA MET A 19 -0.44 2.26 -6.45
C MET A 19 -0.93 3.25 -5.42
N LYS A 20 -1.98 2.91 -4.68
CA LYS A 20 -2.54 3.76 -3.62
C LYS A 20 -2.52 3.02 -2.29
N LEU A 21 -2.11 3.74 -1.25
CA LEU A 21 -2.17 3.32 0.14
C LEU A 21 -3.41 3.93 0.80
N TRP A 22 -4.15 3.07 1.46
CA TRP A 22 -5.38 3.39 2.15
C TRP A 22 -5.28 2.98 3.61
N ASP A 23 -5.89 3.77 4.48
CA ASP A 23 -6.06 3.46 5.89
C ASP A 23 -7.49 2.96 6.08
N VAL A 24 -7.65 1.81 6.72
CA VAL A 24 -8.97 1.20 7.00
C VAL A 24 -9.79 2.09 7.94
N ARG A 25 -9.14 2.90 8.77
CA ARG A 25 -9.80 3.83 9.70
C ARG A 25 -10.33 5.09 9.01
N ASP A 26 -9.84 5.38 7.81
CA ASP A 26 -10.14 6.58 7.03
C ASP A 26 -10.30 6.18 5.55
N PRO A 27 -11.37 5.42 5.22
CA PRO A 27 -11.52 4.77 3.92
C PRO A 27 -11.71 5.74 2.75
N ASP A 28 -12.19 6.96 3.03
CA ASP A 28 -12.43 7.98 2.02
C ASP A 28 -11.15 8.74 1.63
N THR A 29 -10.07 8.59 2.41
CA THR A 29 -8.83 9.33 2.21
C THR A 29 -7.69 8.44 1.75
N CYS A 30 -7.25 8.65 0.51
CA CYS A 30 -6.00 8.07 0.02
C CYS A 30 -4.81 8.69 0.76
N LYS A 31 -4.10 7.92 1.59
CA LYS A 31 -2.94 8.40 2.36
C LYS A 31 -1.75 8.72 1.47
N GLN A 32 -1.50 7.88 0.47
CA GLN A 32 -0.36 8.06 -0.43
C GLN A 32 -0.62 7.43 -1.79
N THR A 33 -0.18 8.11 -2.85
CA THR A 33 -0.12 7.53 -4.20
C THR A 33 1.34 7.35 -4.58
N PHE A 34 1.71 6.14 -4.98
CA PHE A 34 3.02 5.78 -5.51
C PHE A 34 3.00 5.80 -7.02
N TRP A 35 4.05 6.39 -7.58
CA TRP A 35 4.26 6.58 -9.01
C TRP A 35 5.61 5.95 -9.38
N GLY A 36 5.75 5.56 -10.64
CA GLY A 36 7.02 5.03 -11.18
C GLY A 36 6.87 3.79 -12.05
N HIS A 37 5.74 3.09 -11.98
CA HIS A 37 5.45 2.01 -12.91
C HIS A 37 5.23 2.56 -14.32
N THR A 38 5.86 1.96 -15.32
CA THR A 38 5.74 2.33 -16.73
C THR A 38 4.55 1.66 -17.42
N SER A 39 3.99 0.62 -16.79
CA SER A 39 2.88 -0.21 -17.25
C SER A 39 1.96 -0.60 -16.08
N ASP A 40 0.88 -1.32 -16.38
CA ASP A 40 -0.22 -1.60 -15.48
C ASP A 40 0.23 -2.39 -14.24
N VAL A 41 -0.31 -2.04 -13.07
CA VAL A 41 0.07 -2.70 -11.82
C VAL A 41 -0.78 -3.95 -11.60
N ASN A 42 -0.22 -5.10 -11.96
CA ASN A 42 -0.91 -6.39 -11.87
C ASN A 42 -0.90 -7.01 -10.45
N SER A 43 0.11 -6.70 -9.64
CA SER A 43 0.21 -7.23 -8.27
C SER A 43 0.89 -6.23 -7.34
N VAL A 44 0.42 -6.20 -6.10
CA VAL A 44 0.92 -5.32 -5.04
C VAL A 44 1.03 -6.12 -3.75
N TYR A 45 2.04 -5.85 -2.95
CA TYR A 45 2.23 -6.47 -1.63
C TYR A 45 2.64 -5.41 -0.61
N VAL A 46 2.10 -5.51 0.59
CA VAL A 46 2.47 -4.64 1.71
C VAL A 46 3.07 -5.50 2.81
N SER A 47 4.26 -5.09 3.28
CA SER A 47 4.96 -5.74 4.39
C SER A 47 5.18 -4.74 5.50
N VAL A 48 4.82 -5.10 6.72
CA VAL A 48 5.20 -4.33 7.90
C VAL A 48 6.60 -4.78 8.29
N CYS A 49 7.58 -3.87 8.21
CA CYS A 49 8.91 -4.14 8.75
C CYS A 49 8.95 -3.63 10.18
N TRP A 50 9.02 -4.54 11.15
CA TRP A 50 9.34 -4.17 12.52
C TRP A 50 10.81 -3.81 12.56
N VAL A 51 11.13 -2.53 12.73
CA VAL A 51 12.49 -2.12 13.04
C VAL A 51 12.77 -2.54 14.48
N SER A 52 13.36 -3.71 14.66
CA SER A 52 13.92 -4.12 15.94
C SER A 52 15.22 -3.35 16.16
N TRP A 53 15.17 -2.29 16.95
CA TRP A 53 16.37 -1.71 17.53
C TRP A 53 16.88 -2.68 18.61
N SER A 54 17.91 -3.45 18.27
CA SER A 54 18.76 -4.07 19.28
C SER A 54 19.73 -3.00 19.76
N ILE A 55 19.64 -2.64 21.05
CA ILE A 55 20.68 -1.87 21.74
C ILE A 55 21.96 -2.70 21.90
#